data_AF-T0I4H9-F1
#
_entry.id   AF-T0I4H9-F1
#
_cell.length_a   1.000
_cell.length_b   1.000
_cell.length_c   1.000
_cell.angle_alpha   90.00
_cell.angle_beta   90.00
_cell.angle_gamma   90.00
#
_symmetry.space_group_name_H-M   'P 1'
#
loop_
_entity.id
_entity.type
_entity.pdbx_description
1 polymer ?
#
loop_
_entity_poly.entity_id
_entity_poly.type
_entity_poly.pdbx_seq_one_letter_code
_entity_poly.pdbx_strand_id
1 'polypeptide(L)'
;MIHKKILVSILCVLLIIAVAPSCVFAETTTGESTAAGEILASTPDTTVDPTAVDPAATDPTDEAAVEDEAGVTPDSWLYSIEQMIESVQVAVTFSDEGKAELLVEFANERLAEAEIMSEENQLDLMEQVLRAYSDTIKKANFQVQQIIEDTEAAEGTETDGADTAVDEETVATSTEETTTDETATDETAAVDTEENTVISNLLASIELVQSDADKIVLKITGGLTEEQAEIMQNIIQAEVQNTIAIKAYVAAKEAYAEAVQEFAAAKAELGQARASGDEAAIAAALEKVGQAEQYKNDMQELRKDIQKIKVETNKETKEALKEQAKIMKEYKKTIREQAVSDQEDSPEAGDEQDATVADDQNATADGQSTSDETTVDAQSVQNTVINTPSNNGHNGKGEGKR
;
A
#
# COMPACT_ATOMS: atom_id res chain seq x y z
N MET A 1 3.79 -17.18 15.20
CA MET A 1 4.30 -18.24 14.29
C MET A 1 3.77 -18.11 12.87
N ILE A 2 2.56 -17.58 12.64
CA ILE A 2 1.94 -17.44 11.31
C ILE A 2 2.68 -16.41 10.45
N HIS A 3 2.99 -15.23 10.99
CA HIS A 3 3.71 -14.18 10.24
C HIS A 3 5.11 -14.61 9.76
N LYS A 4 5.82 -15.46 10.51
CA LYS A 4 7.13 -16.01 10.06
C LYS A 4 6.99 -16.92 8.84
N LYS A 5 5.87 -17.63 8.69
CA LYS A 5 5.63 -18.52 7.55
C LYS A 5 5.28 -17.73 6.29
N ILE A 6 4.49 -16.66 6.44
CA ILE A 6 4.11 -15.79 5.32
C ILE A 6 5.31 -15.02 4.80
N LEU A 7 6.13 -14.45 5.69
CA LEU A 7 7.34 -13.72 5.29
C LEU A 7 8.35 -14.62 4.57
N VAL A 8 8.54 -15.86 5.03
CA VAL A 8 9.38 -16.84 4.33
C VAL A 8 8.79 -17.22 2.97
N SER A 9 7.46 -17.32 2.86
CA SER A 9 6.79 -17.62 1.58
C SER A 9 6.95 -16.48 0.56
N ILE A 10 6.72 -15.23 0.97
CA ILE A 10 6.88 -14.04 0.10
C ILE A 10 8.35 -13.90 -0.32
N LEU A 11 9.29 -14.07 0.61
CA LEU A 11 10.72 -14.01 0.30
C LEU A 11 11.13 -15.11 -0.69
N CYS A 12 10.62 -16.34 -0.55
CA CYS A 12 10.88 -17.42 -1.49
C CYS A 12 10.33 -17.11 -2.89
N VAL A 13 9.16 -16.48 -2.99
CA VAL A 13 8.57 -16.08 -4.28
C VAL A 13 9.39 -14.99 -4.97
N LEU A 14 9.81 -13.94 -4.24
CA LEU A 14 10.67 -12.89 -4.77
C LEU A 14 12.04 -13.42 -5.24
N LEU A 15 12.58 -14.43 -4.55
CA LEU A 15 13.86 -15.03 -4.92
C LEU A 15 13.77 -15.90 -6.19
N ILE A 16 12.58 -16.42 -6.53
CA ILE A 16 12.35 -17.17 -7.77
C ILE A 16 12.28 -16.22 -8.98
N ILE A 17 11.71 -15.03 -8.83
CA ILE A 17 11.62 -14.03 -9.92
C ILE A 17 13.02 -13.53 -10.35
N ALA A 18 13.98 -13.45 -9.43
CA ALA A 18 15.34 -13.01 -9.74
C ALA A 18 16.19 -14.05 -10.50
N VAL A 19 15.70 -15.29 -10.67
CA VAL A 19 16.37 -16.35 -11.45
C VAL A 19 15.60 -16.57 -12.74
N ALA A 20 15.47 -15.52 -13.56
CA ALA A 20 15.09 -15.72 -14.95
C ALA A 20 16.16 -16.60 -15.59
N PRO A 21 15.82 -17.75 -16.20
CA PRO A 21 16.78 -18.52 -16.98
C PRO A 21 17.22 -17.58 -18.10
N SER A 22 18.49 -17.16 -18.06
CA SER A 22 19.15 -16.63 -19.24
C SER A 22 19.14 -17.78 -20.23
N CYS A 23 18.09 -17.85 -21.06
CA CYS A 23 18.06 -18.67 -22.25
C CYS A 23 19.19 -18.14 -23.12
N VAL A 24 20.39 -18.67 -22.87
CA VAL A 24 21.55 -18.52 -23.73
C VAL A 24 21.12 -19.17 -25.03
N PHE A 25 20.56 -18.35 -25.92
CA PHE A 25 20.42 -18.67 -27.32
C PHE A 25 21.83 -19.01 -27.79
N ALA A 26 22.10 -20.30 -27.93
CA ALA A 26 23.30 -20.78 -28.59
C ALA A 26 23.18 -20.38 -30.06
N GLU A 27 23.60 -19.16 -30.36
CA GLU A 27 23.82 -18.69 -31.71
C GLU A 27 24.81 -19.67 -32.35
N THR A 28 24.31 -20.54 -33.23
CA THR A 28 25.10 -21.49 -34.00
C THR A 28 25.87 -20.69 -35.05
N THR A 29 26.90 -19.98 -34.59
CA THR A 29 27.84 -19.27 -35.43
C THR A 29 28.67 -20.33 -36.14
N THR A 30 28.33 -20.56 -37.41
CA THR A 30 29.14 -21.34 -38.33
C THR A 30 30.50 -20.68 -38.44
N GLY A 31 31.53 -21.38 -37.97
CA GLY A 31 32.85 -20.83 -37.72
C GLY A 31 33.59 -20.37 -38.96
N GLU A 32 34.28 -19.24 -38.82
CA GLU A 32 35.48 -18.93 -39.59
C GLU A 32 36.62 -18.64 -38.60
N SER A 33 37.59 -19.55 -38.60
CA SER A 33 38.80 -19.53 -37.80
C SER A 33 39.84 -18.64 -38.47
N THR A 34 40.39 -17.65 -37.74
CA THR A 34 41.77 -17.18 -37.94
C THR A 34 42.31 -16.59 -36.63
N ALA A 35 43.40 -17.18 -36.17
CA ALA A 35 44.18 -16.80 -35.00
C ALA A 35 45.07 -15.58 -35.27
N ALA A 36 45.29 -14.74 -34.25
CA ALA A 36 46.62 -14.40 -33.71
C ALA A 36 46.58 -13.17 -32.79
N GLY A 37 47.21 -13.28 -31.61
CA GLY A 37 48.17 -12.27 -31.16
C GLY A 37 47.81 -11.37 -29.96
N GLU A 38 48.70 -11.42 -28.97
CA GLU A 38 49.12 -10.34 -28.05
C GLU A 38 48.42 -10.09 -26.70
N ILE A 39 48.97 -10.78 -25.68
CA ILE A 39 49.56 -10.25 -24.43
C ILE A 39 49.64 -8.72 -24.29
N LEU A 40 49.11 -8.18 -23.18
CA LEU A 40 49.85 -7.27 -22.28
C LEU A 40 49.08 -6.93 -20.99
N ALA A 41 49.77 -7.10 -19.88
CA ALA A 41 49.39 -6.69 -18.54
C ALA A 41 49.54 -5.17 -18.35
N SER A 42 48.67 -4.54 -17.54
CA SER A 42 49.07 -3.47 -16.62
C SER A 42 48.00 -3.21 -15.58
N THR A 43 48.32 -3.51 -14.32
CA THR A 43 47.74 -2.84 -13.15
C THR A 43 48.35 -1.44 -13.02
N PRO A 44 47.64 -0.51 -12.37
CA PRO A 44 48.34 0.25 -11.35
C PRO A 44 47.57 0.32 -10.02
N ASP A 45 48.32 -0.10 -9.02
CA ASP A 45 48.24 0.22 -7.60
C ASP A 45 47.97 1.71 -7.36
N THR A 46 46.94 2.03 -6.57
CA THR A 46 46.76 3.35 -5.95
C THR A 46 46.63 3.17 -4.46
N THR A 47 47.78 3.27 -3.81
CA THR A 47 47.95 3.43 -2.37
C THR A 47 47.53 4.85 -2.00
N VAL A 48 46.47 4.99 -1.19
CA VAL A 48 46.11 6.25 -0.52
C VAL A 48 46.27 6.10 0.99
N ASP A 49 46.95 7.11 1.52
CA ASP A 49 47.48 7.33 2.86
C ASP A 49 46.36 7.62 3.90
N PRO A 50 46.35 6.99 5.08
CA PRO A 50 45.37 7.28 6.13
C PRO A 50 45.76 8.56 6.90
N THR A 51 45.23 9.70 6.48
CA THR A 51 45.27 10.93 7.29
C THR A 51 44.22 10.87 8.39
N ALA A 52 44.70 11.06 9.62
CA ALA A 52 43.96 11.08 10.87
C ALA A 52 42.74 12.00 10.84
N VAL A 53 41.59 11.47 11.28
CA VAL A 53 40.35 12.23 11.47
C VAL A 53 40.17 12.52 12.96
N ASP A 54 40.08 13.82 13.21
CA ASP A 54 39.79 14.51 14.46
C ASP A 54 38.33 14.23 14.92
N PRO A 55 38.06 13.84 16.18
CA PRO A 55 36.71 13.56 16.64
C PRO A 55 36.15 14.78 17.40
N ALA A 56 35.44 15.67 16.72
CA ALA A 56 34.38 16.51 17.29
C ALA A 56 33.93 17.60 16.30
N ALA A 57 32.96 17.27 15.45
CA ALA A 57 32.07 18.27 14.86
C ALA A 57 30.68 17.64 14.81
N THR A 58 29.88 17.88 15.85
CA THR A 58 28.42 17.74 15.79
C THR A 58 27.91 18.78 14.82
N ASP A 59 27.42 18.31 13.67
CA ASP A 59 26.81 19.09 12.60
C ASP A 59 25.40 19.54 13.05
N PRO A 60 25.13 20.85 13.21
CA PRO A 60 23.82 21.37 13.61
C PRO A 60 22.87 21.59 12.42
N THR A 61 23.07 20.89 11.29
CA THR A 61 22.36 21.19 10.03
C THR A 61 21.06 20.38 9.82
N ASP A 62 20.74 19.40 10.68
CA ASP A 62 19.62 18.46 10.42
C ASP A 62 18.28 18.85 11.10
N GLU A 63 18.28 19.68 12.14
CA GLU A 63 17.05 20.04 12.88
C GLU A 63 16.15 21.04 12.13
N ALA A 64 16.72 21.92 11.29
CA ALA A 64 15.94 22.95 10.59
C ALA A 64 15.12 22.41 9.41
N ALA A 65 15.44 21.22 8.90
CA ALA A 65 14.74 20.65 7.74
C ALA A 65 13.42 19.96 8.13
N VAL A 66 13.32 19.43 9.36
CA VAL A 66 12.14 18.69 9.84
C VAL A 66 10.97 19.64 10.16
N GLU A 67 11.25 20.84 10.68
CA GLU A 67 10.22 21.85 10.96
C GLU A 67 9.57 22.43 9.68
N ASP A 68 10.30 22.47 8.57
CA ASP A 68 9.77 22.97 7.30
C ASP A 68 8.84 21.96 6.59
N GLU A 69 8.92 20.68 6.96
CA GLU A 69 8.13 19.59 6.36
C GLU A 69 6.92 19.18 7.21
N ALA A 70 6.90 19.55 8.49
CA ALA A 70 5.76 19.33 9.37
C ALA A 70 4.63 20.34 9.12
N GLY A 71 3.40 19.83 9.03
CA GLY A 71 2.19 20.64 8.97
C GLY A 71 1.77 21.22 10.32
N VAL A 72 0.49 21.54 10.47
CA VAL A 72 -0.05 21.90 11.79
C VAL A 72 -0.04 20.65 12.67
N THR A 73 0.52 20.77 13.87
CA THR A 73 0.54 19.69 14.86
C THR A 73 -0.82 19.48 15.53
N PRO A 74 -1.13 18.26 16.03
CA PRO A 74 -2.46 17.91 16.57
C PRO A 74 -2.86 18.63 17.86
N ASP A 75 -1.92 19.29 18.56
CA ASP A 75 -2.19 20.14 19.71
C ASP A 75 -2.85 21.48 19.33
N SER A 76 -2.70 21.89 18.06
CA SER A 76 -3.26 23.14 17.54
C SER A 76 -4.72 22.98 17.11
N TRP A 77 -5.54 23.97 17.44
CA TRP A 77 -6.93 24.04 16.99
C TRP A 77 -7.09 24.10 15.45
N LEU A 78 -6.03 24.52 14.74
CA LEU A 78 -6.00 24.56 13.27
C LEU A 78 -5.86 23.17 12.64
N TYR A 79 -5.43 22.16 13.40
CA TYR A 79 -5.25 20.79 12.92
C TYR A 79 -6.51 20.21 12.28
N SER A 80 -7.66 20.40 12.94
CA SER A 80 -8.95 19.93 12.41
C SER A 80 -9.35 20.64 11.11
N ILE A 81 -8.88 21.88 10.90
CA ILE A 81 -9.11 22.64 9.67
C ILE A 81 -8.20 22.12 8.56
N GLU A 82 -6.94 21.84 8.87
CA GLU A 82 -6.01 21.21 7.93
C GLU A 82 -6.55 19.88 7.43
N GLN A 83 -6.92 18.96 8.32
CA GLN A 83 -7.49 17.66 7.95
C GLN A 83 -8.75 17.79 7.06
N MET A 84 -9.55 18.84 7.27
CA MET A 84 -10.71 19.13 6.42
C MET A 84 -10.28 19.62 5.03
N ILE A 85 -9.27 20.50 4.95
CA ILE A 85 -8.72 20.98 3.69
C ILE A 85 -8.10 19.82 2.91
N GLU A 86 -7.29 18.99 3.54
CA GLU A 86 -6.72 17.77 2.97
C GLU A 86 -7.80 16.84 2.40
N SER A 87 -8.85 16.59 3.19
CA SER A 87 -9.99 15.77 2.75
C SER A 87 -10.68 16.35 1.52
N VAL A 88 -10.81 17.69 1.45
CA VAL A 88 -11.35 18.38 0.28
C VAL A 88 -10.40 18.26 -0.91
N GLN A 89 -9.08 18.42 -0.71
CA GLN A 89 -8.09 18.27 -1.77
C GLN A 89 -8.12 16.86 -2.38
N VAL A 90 -8.19 15.81 -1.55
CA VAL A 90 -8.36 14.42 -2.02
C VAL A 90 -9.67 14.26 -2.77
N ALA A 91 -10.77 14.85 -2.28
CA ALA A 91 -12.09 14.73 -2.90
C ALA A 91 -12.19 15.46 -4.26
N VAL A 92 -11.46 16.56 -4.47
CA VAL A 92 -11.44 17.29 -5.75
C VAL A 92 -10.38 16.77 -6.71
N THR A 93 -9.48 15.89 -6.25
CA THR A 93 -8.50 15.21 -7.10
C THR A 93 -9.21 14.07 -7.83
N PHE A 94 -9.33 14.18 -9.16
CA PHE A 94 -10.17 13.27 -9.94
C PHE A 94 -9.49 11.93 -10.29
N SER A 95 -8.17 11.94 -10.49
CA SER A 95 -7.38 10.74 -10.83
C SER A 95 -7.01 9.95 -9.59
N ASP A 96 -7.09 8.62 -9.65
CA ASP A 96 -6.68 7.77 -8.54
C ASP A 96 -5.17 7.81 -8.29
N GLU A 97 -4.37 8.01 -9.34
CA GLU A 97 -2.94 8.34 -9.25
C GLU A 97 -2.71 9.58 -8.40
N GLY A 98 -3.25 10.73 -8.80
CA GLY A 98 -3.08 11.98 -8.04
C GLY A 98 -3.63 11.89 -6.60
N LYS A 99 -4.68 11.10 -6.35
CA LYS A 99 -5.13 10.84 -4.96
C LYS A 99 -4.09 10.04 -4.18
N ALA A 100 -3.49 9.03 -4.79
CA ALA A 100 -2.45 8.23 -4.15
C ALA A 100 -1.21 9.08 -3.83
N GLU A 101 -0.74 9.91 -4.77
CA GLU A 101 0.37 10.84 -4.56
C GLU A 101 0.10 11.78 -3.39
N LEU A 102 -1.07 12.44 -3.40
CA LEU A 102 -1.46 13.37 -2.35
C LEU A 102 -1.56 12.69 -0.97
N LEU A 103 -2.05 11.45 -0.92
CA LEU A 103 -2.09 10.68 0.33
C LEU A 103 -0.67 10.31 0.80
N VAL A 104 0.28 10.04 -0.11
CA VAL A 104 1.67 9.80 0.26
C VAL A 104 2.31 11.07 0.84
N GLU A 105 2.04 12.24 0.26
CA GLU A 105 2.48 13.54 0.79
C GLU A 105 1.94 13.76 2.21
N PHE A 106 0.63 13.57 2.44
CA PHE A 106 0.07 13.69 3.79
C PHE A 106 0.65 12.68 4.75
N ALA A 107 0.97 11.46 4.31
CA ALA A 107 1.61 10.47 5.16
C ALA A 107 3.02 10.93 5.62
N ASN A 108 3.80 11.57 4.74
CA ASN A 108 5.07 12.20 5.12
C ASN A 108 4.88 13.32 6.13
N GLU A 109 3.88 14.19 5.93
CA GLU A 109 3.55 15.27 6.86
C GLU A 109 3.22 14.71 8.26
N ARG A 110 2.41 13.64 8.34
CA ARG A 110 2.14 12.96 9.61
C ARG A 110 3.40 12.39 10.24
N LEU A 111 4.35 11.87 9.46
CA LEU A 111 5.61 11.39 10.04
C LEU A 111 6.44 12.52 10.65
N ALA A 112 6.53 13.66 9.98
CA ALA A 112 7.21 14.86 10.50
C ALA A 112 6.52 15.39 11.78
N GLU A 113 5.18 15.44 11.80
CA GLU A 113 4.42 15.78 13.01
C GLU A 113 4.70 14.81 14.16
N ALA A 114 4.78 13.49 13.89
CA ALA A 114 5.07 12.50 14.92
C ALA A 114 6.47 12.69 15.52
N GLU A 115 7.45 13.07 14.70
CA GLU A 115 8.81 13.40 15.17
C GLU A 115 8.79 14.58 16.15
N ILE A 116 8.13 15.69 15.80
CA ILE A 116 7.98 16.86 16.69
C ILE A 116 7.28 16.47 18.00
N MET A 117 6.16 15.72 17.93
CA MET A 117 5.44 15.28 19.13
C MET A 117 6.30 14.38 20.02
N SER A 118 7.21 13.61 19.44
CA SER A 118 8.17 12.82 20.22
C SER A 118 9.20 13.69 20.94
N GLU A 119 9.73 14.73 20.28
CA GLU A 119 10.71 15.64 20.87
C GLU A 119 10.11 16.43 22.04
N GLU A 120 8.83 16.78 21.95
CA GLU A 120 8.07 17.45 23.02
C GLU A 120 7.57 16.48 24.11
N ASN A 121 7.87 15.18 24.00
CA ASN A 121 7.41 14.12 24.91
C ASN A 121 5.87 14.03 25.01
N GLN A 122 5.17 14.38 23.92
CA GLN A 122 3.72 14.35 23.78
C GLN A 122 3.27 13.01 23.19
N LEU A 123 3.55 11.91 23.91
CA LEU A 123 3.40 10.54 23.40
C LEU A 123 1.97 10.19 22.95
N ASP A 124 0.95 10.72 23.64
CA ASP A 124 -0.46 10.53 23.27
C ASP A 124 -0.81 11.14 21.91
N LEU A 125 -0.22 12.30 21.59
CA LEU A 125 -0.42 13.00 20.32
C LEU A 125 0.40 12.35 19.20
N MET A 126 1.64 11.97 19.48
CA MET A 126 2.45 11.18 18.56
C MET A 126 1.73 9.88 18.15
N GLU A 127 1.13 9.16 19.12
CA GLU A 127 0.33 7.96 18.84
C GLU A 127 -0.85 8.27 17.89
N GLN A 128 -1.54 9.39 18.12
CA GLN A 128 -2.64 9.82 17.26
C GLN A 128 -2.17 10.08 15.83
N VAL A 129 -1.04 10.75 15.68
CA VAL A 129 -0.45 11.08 14.39
C VAL A 129 0.02 9.81 13.66
N LEU A 130 0.66 8.86 14.34
CA LEU A 130 1.08 7.59 13.74
C LEU A 130 -0.11 6.71 13.28
N ARG A 131 -1.26 6.82 13.97
CA ARG A 131 -2.50 6.20 13.48
C ARG A 131 -3.01 6.90 12.21
N ALA A 132 -2.98 8.23 12.19
CA ALA A 132 -3.37 9.00 11.01
C ALA A 132 -2.45 8.69 9.81
N TYR A 133 -1.15 8.54 10.05
CA TYR A 133 -0.17 8.02 9.09
C TYR A 133 -0.60 6.66 8.52
N SER A 134 -0.84 5.66 9.39
CA SER A 134 -1.25 4.31 8.97
C SER A 134 -2.54 4.34 8.15
N ASP A 135 -3.56 5.09 8.59
CA ASP A 135 -4.81 5.25 7.85
C ASP A 135 -4.60 5.91 6.48
N THR A 136 -3.65 6.83 6.37
CA THR A 136 -3.33 7.54 5.13
C THR A 136 -2.58 6.65 4.14
N ILE A 137 -1.56 5.92 4.58
CA ILE A 137 -0.86 4.90 3.76
C ILE A 137 -1.82 3.82 3.28
N LYS A 138 -2.73 3.38 4.14
CA LYS A 138 -3.76 2.42 3.76
C LYS A 138 -4.68 2.92 2.66
N LYS A 139 -5.07 4.20 2.71
CA LYS A 139 -5.82 4.83 1.62
C LYS A 139 -5.00 4.92 0.35
N ALA A 140 -3.71 5.29 0.43
CA ALA A 140 -2.81 5.33 -0.72
C ALA A 140 -2.71 3.94 -1.39
N ASN A 141 -2.47 2.90 -0.59
CA ASN A 141 -2.46 1.50 -1.03
C ASN A 141 -3.79 1.06 -1.65
N PHE A 142 -4.92 1.58 -1.18
CA PHE A 142 -6.24 1.31 -1.75
C PHE A 142 -6.43 2.01 -3.11
N GLN A 143 -5.91 3.23 -3.29
CA GLN A 143 -5.91 3.90 -4.60
C GLN A 143 -5.03 3.15 -5.60
N VAL A 144 -3.83 2.73 -5.20
CA VAL A 144 -2.95 1.89 -6.03
C VAL A 144 -3.65 0.60 -6.46
N GLN A 145 -4.39 -0.05 -5.55
CA GLN A 145 -5.16 -1.25 -5.88
C GLN A 145 -6.30 -0.99 -6.88
N GLN A 146 -7.02 0.12 -6.74
CA GLN A 146 -8.06 0.50 -7.71
C GLN A 146 -7.46 0.73 -9.11
N ILE A 147 -6.32 1.43 -9.20
CA ILE A 147 -5.63 1.63 -10.49
C ILE A 147 -5.35 0.26 -11.13
N ILE A 148 -4.78 -0.68 -10.35
CA ILE A 148 -4.48 -2.03 -10.86
C ILE A 148 -5.75 -2.77 -11.32
N GLU A 149 -6.84 -2.69 -10.56
CA GLU A 149 -8.11 -3.36 -10.86
C GLU A 149 -8.80 -2.76 -12.08
N ASP A 150 -8.76 -1.43 -12.24
CA ASP A 150 -9.31 -0.73 -13.40
C ASP A 150 -8.55 -1.08 -14.69
N THR A 151 -7.21 -1.19 -14.61
CA THR A 151 -6.40 -1.69 -15.72
C THR A 151 -6.81 -3.11 -16.12
N GLU A 152 -7.07 -4.00 -15.16
CA GLU A 152 -7.49 -5.39 -15.45
C GLU A 152 -8.89 -5.47 -16.08
N ALA A 153 -9.82 -4.62 -15.65
CA ALA A 153 -11.15 -4.54 -16.22
C ALA A 153 -11.12 -4.05 -17.68
N ALA A 154 -10.20 -3.13 -18.00
CA ALA A 154 -10.00 -2.63 -19.36
C ALA A 154 -9.37 -3.68 -20.30
N GLU A 155 -8.47 -4.52 -19.78
CA GLU A 155 -7.77 -5.57 -20.54
C GLU A 155 -8.68 -6.76 -20.92
N GLY A 156 -9.94 -6.80 -20.47
CA GLY A 156 -10.90 -7.82 -20.88
C GLY A 156 -10.56 -9.24 -20.40
N THR A 157 -9.58 -9.38 -19.50
CA THR A 157 -9.38 -10.63 -18.77
C THR A 157 -10.57 -10.77 -17.82
N GLU A 158 -11.60 -11.52 -18.23
CA GLU A 158 -12.65 -11.97 -17.33
C GLU A 158 -11.97 -12.74 -16.19
N THR A 159 -11.67 -12.04 -15.10
CA THR A 159 -11.44 -12.66 -13.80
C THR A 159 -12.75 -13.33 -13.46
N ASP A 160 -12.84 -14.62 -13.77
CA ASP A 160 -13.92 -15.49 -13.34
C ASP A 160 -14.01 -15.30 -11.82
N GLY A 161 -15.03 -14.53 -11.42
CA GLY A 161 -15.09 -13.88 -10.13
C GLY A 161 -14.95 -14.93 -9.05
N ALA A 162 -13.93 -14.78 -8.22
CA ALA A 162 -13.85 -15.45 -6.94
C ALA A 162 -14.98 -14.93 -6.06
N ASP A 163 -16.19 -15.42 -6.34
CA ASP A 163 -17.33 -15.38 -5.47
C ASP A 163 -16.89 -16.04 -4.17
N THR A 164 -16.70 -15.20 -3.17
CA THR A 164 -16.36 -15.61 -1.82
C THR A 164 -17.65 -16.13 -1.19
N ALA A 165 -18.12 -17.27 -1.69
CA ALA A 165 -19.17 -18.08 -1.11
C ALA A 165 -18.62 -19.49 -0.97
N VAL A 166 -18.19 -19.79 0.27
CA VAL A 166 -18.00 -21.15 0.74
C VAL A 166 -19.32 -21.89 0.54
N ASP A 167 -19.36 -22.84 -0.40
CA ASP A 167 -20.03 -24.11 -0.13
C ASP A 167 -19.49 -25.23 -1.03
N GLU A 168 -19.46 -26.39 -0.39
CA GLU A 168 -18.83 -27.64 -0.79
C GLU A 168 -19.62 -28.38 -1.90
N GLU A 169 -18.90 -29.29 -2.57
CA GLU A 169 -19.36 -30.57 -3.13
C GLU A 169 -19.65 -30.72 -4.65
N THR A 170 -18.91 -31.69 -5.20
CA THR A 170 -19.25 -32.74 -6.18
C THR A 170 -19.00 -32.63 -7.71
N VAL A 171 -17.97 -33.37 -8.13
CA VAL A 171 -17.98 -34.53 -9.07
C VAL A 171 -18.25 -34.30 -10.59
N ALA A 172 -17.13 -34.27 -11.32
CA ALA A 172 -16.69 -35.20 -12.38
C ALA A 172 -17.11 -35.09 -13.86
N THR A 173 -16.04 -35.20 -14.69
CA THR A 173 -15.91 -35.82 -16.03
C THR A 173 -16.57 -35.16 -17.25
N SER A 174 -15.78 -34.76 -18.24
CA SER A 174 -15.58 -35.54 -19.48
C SER A 174 -14.60 -34.86 -20.44
N THR A 175 -13.66 -35.66 -20.93
CA THR A 175 -12.77 -35.44 -22.07
C THR A 175 -13.55 -35.54 -23.39
N GLU A 176 -13.33 -34.63 -24.34
CA GLU A 176 -13.26 -34.96 -25.78
C GLU A 176 -12.61 -33.81 -26.58
N GLU A 177 -11.65 -34.19 -27.43
CA GLU A 177 -10.93 -33.34 -28.37
C GLU A 177 -11.88 -32.73 -29.40
N THR A 178 -11.79 -31.41 -29.61
CA THR A 178 -12.33 -30.77 -30.81
C THR A 178 -11.25 -29.92 -31.46
N THR A 179 -10.91 -30.30 -32.69
CA THR A 179 -10.05 -29.59 -33.63
C THR A 179 -10.81 -28.37 -34.14
N THR A 180 -10.59 -27.23 -33.47
CA THR A 180 -11.13 -25.93 -33.88
C THR A 180 -10.10 -25.20 -34.73
N ASP A 181 -10.52 -24.88 -35.95
CA ASP A 181 -9.85 -24.01 -36.93
C ASP A 181 -9.52 -22.66 -36.27
N GLU A 182 -8.24 -22.48 -35.89
CA GLU A 182 -7.65 -21.27 -35.32
C GLU A 182 -7.72 -20.12 -36.35
N THR A 183 -8.86 -19.43 -36.37
CA THR A 183 -8.85 -18.02 -36.75
C THR A 183 -8.14 -17.29 -35.62
N ALA A 184 -6.85 -17.01 -35.85
CA ALA A 184 -5.99 -16.17 -35.03
C ALA A 184 -6.73 -14.84 -34.76
N THR A 185 -7.47 -14.83 -33.66
CA THR A 185 -8.06 -13.62 -33.12
C THR A 185 -6.90 -12.94 -32.41
N ASP A 186 -6.59 -11.77 -32.92
CA ASP A 186 -5.47 -10.91 -32.61
C ASP A 186 -5.54 -10.46 -31.14
N GLU A 187 -5.19 -11.37 -30.23
CA GLU A 187 -5.00 -11.10 -28.79
C GLU A 187 -3.59 -10.50 -28.61
N THR A 188 -3.28 -9.46 -29.37
CA THR A 188 -2.15 -8.59 -29.06
C THR A 188 -2.63 -7.63 -27.98
N ALA A 189 -2.58 -8.09 -26.74
CA ALA A 189 -2.64 -7.21 -25.58
C ALA A 189 -1.43 -6.26 -25.68
N ALA A 190 -1.66 -5.08 -26.25
CA ALA A 190 -0.76 -3.95 -26.05
C ALA A 190 -0.90 -3.58 -24.57
N VAL A 191 -0.03 -4.16 -23.75
CA VAL A 191 0.10 -3.85 -22.32
C VAL A 191 0.44 -2.37 -22.21
N ASP A 192 -0.46 -1.58 -21.62
CA ASP A 192 -0.26 -0.15 -21.42
C ASP A 192 0.91 0.09 -20.46
N THR A 193 2.09 0.33 -21.03
CA THR A 193 3.37 0.46 -20.31
C THR A 193 3.41 1.71 -19.41
N GLU A 194 2.57 2.70 -19.71
CA GLU A 194 2.47 3.94 -18.93
C GLU A 194 1.84 3.70 -17.55
N GLU A 195 0.75 2.94 -17.45
CA GLU A 195 0.07 2.69 -16.17
C GLU A 195 0.94 1.88 -15.19
N ASN A 196 1.68 0.88 -15.68
CA ASN A 196 2.62 0.13 -14.84
C ASN A 196 3.77 1.01 -14.32
N THR A 197 4.21 1.99 -15.11
CA THR A 197 5.23 2.96 -14.67
C THR A 197 4.69 3.84 -13.54
N VAL A 198 3.45 4.31 -13.66
CA VAL A 198 2.76 5.07 -12.62
C VAL A 198 2.64 4.27 -11.32
N ILE A 199 2.13 3.03 -11.39
CA ILE A 199 1.99 2.15 -10.23
C ILE A 199 3.35 1.90 -9.55
N SER A 200 4.40 1.66 -10.34
CA SER A 200 5.75 1.45 -9.82
C SER A 200 6.31 2.67 -9.09
N ASN A 201 6.10 3.87 -9.64
CA ASN A 201 6.53 5.13 -9.02
C ASN A 201 5.77 5.40 -7.71
N LEU A 202 4.47 5.14 -7.69
CA LEU A 202 3.65 5.27 -6.48
C LEU A 202 4.11 4.30 -5.37
N LEU A 203 4.34 3.03 -5.72
CA LEU A 203 4.84 2.03 -4.77
C LEU A 203 6.24 2.39 -4.25
N ALA A 204 7.12 2.92 -5.10
CA ALA A 204 8.43 3.41 -4.67
C ALA A 204 8.30 4.60 -3.70
N SER A 205 7.34 5.49 -3.93
CA SER A 205 7.07 6.63 -3.04
C SER A 205 6.55 6.14 -1.69
N ILE A 206 5.61 5.20 -1.66
CA ILE A 206 5.12 4.57 -0.42
C ILE A 206 6.26 3.87 0.35
N GLU A 207 7.15 3.17 -0.35
CA GLU A 207 8.31 2.49 0.24
C GLU A 207 9.29 3.48 0.88
N LEU A 208 9.52 4.64 0.24
CA LEU A 208 10.34 5.71 0.79
C LEU A 208 9.75 6.23 2.11
N VAL A 209 8.46 6.56 2.11
CA VAL A 209 7.76 7.03 3.32
C VAL A 209 7.81 6.00 4.44
N GLN A 210 7.65 4.72 4.12
CA GLN A 210 7.77 3.63 5.10
C GLN A 210 9.19 3.51 5.67
N SER A 211 10.21 3.71 4.84
CA SER A 211 11.59 3.75 5.31
C SER A 211 11.82 4.91 6.28
N ASP A 212 11.17 6.05 6.07
CA ASP A 212 11.27 7.19 6.98
C ASP A 212 10.49 6.95 8.27
N ALA A 213 9.33 6.27 8.20
CA ALA A 213 8.61 5.80 9.38
C ALA A 213 9.47 4.89 10.27
N ASP A 214 10.22 3.95 9.67
CA ASP A 214 11.14 3.08 10.42
C ASP A 214 12.26 3.87 11.12
N LYS A 215 12.80 4.91 10.46
CA LYS A 215 13.80 5.80 11.07
C LYS A 215 13.22 6.56 12.25
N ILE A 216 12.02 7.11 12.09
CA ILE A 216 11.33 7.83 13.17
C ILE A 216 11.07 6.89 14.33
N VAL A 217 10.54 5.68 14.10
CA VAL A 217 10.37 4.65 15.15
C VAL A 217 11.68 4.41 15.90
N LEU A 218 12.79 4.25 15.18
CA LEU A 218 14.11 4.07 15.80
C LEU A 218 14.53 5.27 16.66
N LYS A 219 14.32 6.51 16.20
CA LYS A 219 14.61 7.72 16.98
C LYS A 219 13.76 7.79 18.25
N ILE A 220 12.45 7.55 18.13
CA ILE A 220 11.49 7.71 19.25
C ILE A 220 11.56 6.57 20.27
N THR A 221 12.05 5.38 19.90
CA THR A 221 12.15 4.24 20.84
C THR A 221 12.97 4.54 22.09
N GLY A 222 13.86 5.54 22.08
CA GLY A 222 14.61 5.97 23.26
C GLY A 222 13.76 6.71 24.32
N GLY A 223 12.64 7.32 23.93
CA GLY A 223 11.71 8.04 24.81
C GLY A 223 10.47 7.25 25.19
N LEU A 224 10.22 6.12 24.53
CA LEU A 224 9.02 5.31 24.71
C LEU A 224 9.19 4.20 25.74
N THR A 225 8.07 3.79 26.34
CA THR A 225 8.03 2.49 27.03
C THR A 225 8.16 1.36 25.99
N GLU A 226 8.73 0.22 26.42
CA GLU A 226 8.91 -0.95 25.55
C GLU A 226 7.59 -1.39 24.89
N GLU A 227 6.48 -1.32 25.63
CA GLU A 227 5.13 -1.63 25.13
C GLU A 227 4.66 -0.65 24.05
N GLN A 228 4.85 0.66 24.24
CA GLN A 228 4.48 1.67 23.24
C GLN A 228 5.29 1.53 21.95
N ALA A 229 6.61 1.32 22.07
CA ALA A 229 7.49 1.09 20.94
C ALA A 229 7.07 -0.17 20.15
N GLU A 230 6.75 -1.26 20.85
CA GLU A 230 6.26 -2.49 20.23
C GLU A 230 4.94 -2.27 19.47
N ILE A 231 3.98 -1.54 20.05
CA ILE A 231 2.71 -1.26 19.39
C ILE A 231 2.92 -0.44 18.10
N MET A 232 3.74 0.60 18.14
CA MET A 232 4.03 1.45 16.96
C MET A 232 4.75 0.66 15.87
N GLN A 233 5.76 -0.11 16.24
CA GLN A 233 6.49 -0.96 15.32
C GLN A 233 5.55 -1.96 14.62
N ASN A 234 4.62 -2.55 15.37
CA ASN A 234 3.65 -3.49 14.79
C ASN A 234 2.67 -2.81 13.81
N ILE A 235 2.24 -1.57 14.08
CA ILE A 235 1.37 -0.81 13.17
C ILE A 235 2.09 -0.55 11.84
N ILE A 236 3.31 -0.02 11.91
CA ILE A 236 4.12 0.31 10.73
C ILE A 236 4.47 -0.96 9.94
N GLN A 237 4.89 -2.02 10.64
CA GLN A 237 5.22 -3.29 10.02
C GLN A 237 4.01 -3.92 9.28
N ALA A 238 2.80 -3.77 9.80
CA ALA A 238 1.59 -4.29 9.15
C ALA A 238 1.31 -3.56 7.82
N GLU A 239 1.49 -2.23 7.77
CA GLU A 239 1.33 -1.46 6.52
C GLU A 239 2.44 -1.75 5.49
N VAL A 240 3.67 -1.96 5.96
CA VAL A 240 4.80 -2.40 5.11
C VAL A 240 4.49 -3.75 4.47
N GLN A 241 4.00 -4.72 5.24
CA GLN A 241 3.63 -6.03 4.71
C GLN A 241 2.54 -5.94 3.64
N ASN A 242 1.54 -5.09 3.85
CA ASN A 242 0.50 -4.86 2.87
C ASN A 242 1.05 -4.28 1.55
N THR A 243 1.95 -3.30 1.66
CA THR A 243 2.60 -2.65 0.51
C THR A 243 3.46 -3.64 -0.28
N ILE A 244 4.23 -4.48 0.41
CA ILE A 244 5.01 -5.56 -0.20
C ILE A 244 4.10 -6.54 -0.96
N ALA A 245 2.93 -6.88 -0.40
CA ALA A 245 2.00 -7.79 -1.05
C ALA A 245 1.38 -7.17 -2.33
N ILE A 246 1.11 -5.86 -2.34
CA ILE A 246 0.65 -5.14 -3.54
C ILE A 246 1.77 -5.12 -4.59
N LYS A 247 3.01 -4.80 -4.20
CA LYS A 247 4.18 -4.81 -5.11
C LYS A 247 4.43 -6.18 -5.73
N ALA A 248 4.35 -7.24 -4.93
CA ALA A 248 4.46 -8.61 -5.43
C ALA A 248 3.36 -8.94 -6.44
N TYR A 249 2.13 -8.46 -6.21
CA TYR A 249 1.02 -8.66 -7.14
C TYR A 249 1.25 -7.95 -8.49
N VAL A 250 1.73 -6.70 -8.46
CA VAL A 250 2.07 -5.94 -9.68
C VAL A 250 3.15 -6.66 -10.47
N ALA A 251 4.25 -7.06 -9.82
CA ALA A 251 5.34 -7.78 -10.48
C ALA A 251 4.87 -9.12 -11.09
N ALA A 252 3.94 -9.83 -10.44
CA ALA A 252 3.37 -11.05 -10.98
C ALA A 252 2.47 -10.80 -12.20
N LYS A 253 1.73 -9.69 -12.21
CA LYS A 253 0.92 -9.26 -13.35
C LYS A 253 1.83 -8.94 -14.55
N GLU A 254 2.91 -8.19 -14.33
CA GLU A 254 3.91 -7.89 -15.35
C GLU A 254 4.54 -9.16 -15.93
N ALA A 255 5.00 -10.07 -15.07
CA ALA A 255 5.60 -11.34 -15.52
C ALA A 255 4.61 -12.21 -16.32
N TYR A 256 3.33 -12.22 -15.96
CA TYR A 256 2.31 -12.90 -16.74
C TYR A 256 2.11 -12.25 -18.12
N ALA A 257 2.09 -10.92 -18.18
CA ALA A 257 1.94 -10.18 -19.42
C ALA A 257 3.13 -10.42 -20.37
N GLU A 258 4.36 -10.45 -19.85
CA GLU A 258 5.56 -10.85 -20.60
C GLU A 258 5.44 -12.27 -21.14
N ALA A 259 5.01 -13.23 -20.32
CA ALA A 259 4.82 -14.62 -20.75
C ALA A 259 3.76 -14.78 -21.85
N VAL A 260 2.70 -13.96 -21.82
CA VAL A 260 1.70 -13.88 -22.90
C VAL A 260 2.35 -13.39 -24.20
N GLN A 261 3.18 -12.35 -24.14
CA GLN A 261 3.90 -11.83 -25.31
C GLN A 261 4.88 -12.87 -25.88
N GLU A 262 5.63 -13.57 -25.03
CA GLU A 262 6.55 -14.63 -25.45
C GLU A 262 5.80 -15.78 -26.15
N PHE A 263 4.64 -16.18 -25.62
CA PHE A 263 3.80 -17.18 -26.24
C PHE A 263 3.27 -16.74 -27.61
N ALA A 264 2.83 -15.48 -27.73
CA ALA A 264 2.39 -14.90 -29.01
C ALA A 264 3.55 -14.87 -30.03
N ALA A 265 4.75 -14.46 -29.62
CA ALA A 265 5.94 -14.46 -30.46
C ALA A 265 6.32 -15.86 -30.93
N ALA A 266 6.29 -16.86 -30.03
CA ALA A 266 6.54 -18.26 -30.38
C ALA A 266 5.51 -18.79 -31.40
N LYS A 267 4.22 -18.44 -31.25
CA LYS A 267 3.18 -18.78 -32.25
C LYS A 267 3.46 -18.13 -33.61
N ALA A 268 3.89 -16.87 -33.63
CA ALA A 268 4.24 -16.18 -34.87
C ALA A 268 5.42 -16.85 -35.58
N GLU A 269 6.46 -17.22 -34.84
CA GLU A 269 7.61 -17.98 -35.37
C GLU A 269 7.19 -19.35 -35.93
N LEU A 270 6.29 -20.07 -35.25
CA LEU A 270 5.72 -21.31 -35.76
C LEU A 270 4.98 -21.09 -37.09
N GLY A 271 4.23 -19.99 -37.22
CA GLY A 271 3.59 -19.60 -38.48
C GLY A 271 4.60 -19.41 -39.62
N GLN A 272 5.71 -18.73 -39.34
CA GLN A 272 6.80 -18.52 -40.31
C GLN A 272 7.51 -19.84 -40.67
N ALA A 273 7.79 -20.68 -39.69
CA ALA A 273 8.40 -21.99 -39.91
C ALA A 273 7.50 -22.88 -40.78
N ARG A 274 6.19 -22.90 -40.52
CA ARG A 274 5.20 -23.61 -41.35
C ARG A 274 5.18 -23.08 -42.79
N ALA A 275 5.28 -21.76 -42.98
CA ALA A 275 5.33 -21.16 -44.33
C ALA A 275 6.60 -21.54 -45.11
N SER A 276 7.71 -21.82 -44.42
CA SER A 276 8.97 -22.23 -45.07
C SER A 276 8.96 -23.67 -45.59
N GLY A 277 8.15 -24.54 -44.99
CA GLY A 277 8.13 -25.98 -45.27
C GLY A 277 9.35 -26.77 -44.75
N ASP A 278 10.23 -26.15 -43.96
CA ASP A 278 11.35 -26.83 -43.32
C ASP A 278 10.87 -27.60 -42.07
N GLU A 279 10.87 -28.94 -42.16
CA GLU A 279 10.45 -29.83 -41.08
C GLU A 279 11.25 -29.62 -39.79
N ALA A 280 12.55 -29.32 -39.88
CA ALA A 280 13.39 -29.09 -38.71
C ALA A 280 13.04 -27.76 -38.03
N ALA A 281 12.81 -26.70 -38.82
CA ALA A 281 12.38 -25.40 -38.30
C ALA A 281 10.99 -25.50 -37.63
N ILE A 282 10.06 -26.26 -38.23
CA ILE A 282 8.72 -26.49 -37.66
C ILE A 282 8.82 -27.22 -36.33
N ALA A 283 9.64 -28.27 -36.24
CA ALA A 283 9.84 -29.03 -35.00
C ALA A 283 10.41 -28.14 -33.88
N ALA A 284 11.42 -27.32 -34.18
CA ALA A 284 12.00 -26.39 -33.21
C ALA A 284 10.99 -25.32 -32.75
N ALA A 285 10.20 -24.75 -33.68
CA ALA A 285 9.19 -23.76 -33.34
C ALA A 285 8.04 -24.35 -32.50
N LEU A 286 7.63 -25.61 -32.76
CA LEU A 286 6.65 -26.32 -31.92
C LEU A 286 7.15 -26.51 -30.49
N GLU A 287 8.42 -26.91 -30.32
CA GLU A 287 9.03 -27.03 -29.00
C GLU A 287 9.01 -25.68 -28.26
N LYS A 288 9.39 -24.60 -28.95
CA LYS A 288 9.38 -23.24 -28.38
C LYS A 288 7.97 -22.79 -27.97
N VAL A 289 6.94 -23.07 -28.79
CA VAL A 289 5.54 -22.80 -28.43
C VAL A 289 5.14 -23.58 -27.17
N GLY A 290 5.50 -24.86 -27.07
CA GLY A 290 5.20 -25.67 -25.88
C GLY A 290 5.87 -25.13 -24.62
N GLN A 291 7.13 -24.69 -24.71
CA GLN A 291 7.85 -24.07 -23.59
C GLN A 291 7.22 -22.74 -23.17
N ALA A 292 6.90 -21.86 -24.13
CA ALA A 292 6.27 -20.58 -23.85
C ALA A 292 4.83 -20.74 -23.31
N GLU A 293 4.08 -21.74 -23.77
CA GLU A 293 2.76 -22.08 -23.23
C GLU A 293 2.84 -22.51 -21.77
N GLN A 294 3.79 -23.39 -21.45
CA GLN A 294 4.03 -23.82 -20.08
C GLN A 294 4.40 -22.62 -19.20
N TYR A 295 5.35 -21.79 -19.65
CA TYR A 295 5.77 -20.60 -18.90
C TYR A 295 4.60 -19.63 -18.63
N LYS A 296 3.77 -19.36 -19.64
CA LYS A 296 2.55 -18.56 -19.49
C LYS A 296 1.60 -19.15 -18.44
N ASN A 297 1.39 -20.47 -18.44
CA ASN A 297 0.52 -21.13 -17.46
C ASN A 297 1.11 -21.05 -16.04
N ASP A 298 2.41 -21.26 -15.89
CA ASP A 298 3.13 -21.17 -14.62
C ASP A 298 3.03 -19.73 -14.04
N MET A 299 3.18 -18.70 -14.88
CA MET A 299 3.02 -17.29 -14.45
C MET A 299 1.57 -16.94 -14.12
N GLN A 300 0.59 -17.56 -14.81
CA GLN A 300 -0.83 -17.39 -14.46
C GLN A 300 -1.15 -17.96 -13.09
N GLU A 301 -0.63 -19.14 -12.76
CA GLU A 301 -0.78 -19.76 -11.44
C GLU A 301 -0.11 -18.92 -10.37
N LEU A 302 1.12 -18.45 -10.63
CA LEU A 302 1.84 -17.55 -9.73
C LEU A 302 1.06 -16.26 -9.44
N ARG A 303 0.48 -15.62 -10.47
CA ARG A 303 -0.37 -14.44 -10.30
C ARG A 303 -1.55 -14.71 -9.37
N LYS A 304 -2.25 -15.85 -9.54
CA LYS A 304 -3.39 -16.24 -8.69
C LYS A 304 -2.96 -16.48 -7.24
N ASP A 305 -1.85 -17.17 -7.03
CA ASP A 305 -1.31 -17.43 -5.69
C ASP A 305 -0.92 -16.13 -4.98
N ILE A 306 -0.27 -15.20 -5.69
CA ILE A 306 0.09 -13.90 -5.15
C ILE A 306 -1.14 -13.04 -4.87
N GLN A 307 -2.18 -13.10 -5.72
CA GLN A 307 -3.46 -12.44 -5.45
C GLN A 307 -4.08 -12.93 -4.14
N LYS A 308 -4.05 -14.24 -3.90
CA LYS A 308 -4.54 -14.83 -2.64
C LYS A 308 -3.71 -14.38 -1.44
N ILE A 309 -2.38 -14.32 -1.58
CA ILE A 309 -1.49 -13.80 -0.54
C ILE A 309 -1.81 -12.32 -0.25
N LYS A 310 -2.04 -11.49 -1.27
CA LYS A 310 -2.46 -10.09 -1.12
C LYS A 310 -3.73 -9.97 -0.29
N VAL A 311 -4.76 -10.75 -0.63
CA VAL A 311 -6.05 -10.73 0.10
C VAL A 311 -5.89 -11.17 1.55
N GLU A 312 -5.16 -12.26 1.82
CA GLU A 312 -4.95 -12.73 3.19
C GLU A 312 -4.08 -11.75 4.00
N THR A 313 -3.06 -11.15 3.39
CA THR A 313 -2.21 -10.14 4.04
C THR A 313 -3.02 -8.90 4.42
N ASN A 314 -3.89 -8.42 3.53
CA ASN A 314 -4.83 -7.33 3.81
C ASN A 314 -5.74 -7.64 5.01
N LYS A 315 -6.25 -8.89 5.07
CA LYS A 315 -7.10 -9.36 6.15
C LYS A 315 -6.33 -9.44 7.48
N GLU A 316 -5.15 -10.05 7.49
CA GLU A 316 -4.28 -10.14 8.67
C GLU A 316 -3.89 -8.75 9.18
N THR A 317 -3.51 -7.84 8.28
CA THR A 317 -3.19 -6.44 8.60
C THR A 317 -4.37 -5.76 9.31
N LYS A 318 -5.59 -5.94 8.77
CA LYS A 318 -6.81 -5.38 9.38
C LYS A 318 -7.10 -5.97 10.76
N GLU A 319 -6.84 -7.25 10.97
CA GLU A 319 -7.00 -7.90 12.29
C GLU A 319 -5.94 -7.44 13.28
N ALA A 320 -4.67 -7.33 12.85
CA ALA A 320 -3.57 -6.83 13.65
C ALA A 320 -3.84 -5.39 14.14
N LEU A 321 -4.23 -4.49 13.24
CA LEU A 321 -4.57 -3.10 13.61
C LEU A 321 -5.74 -3.02 14.60
N LYS A 322 -6.74 -3.90 14.48
CA LYS A 322 -7.85 -3.96 15.44
C LYS A 322 -7.39 -4.42 16.82
N GLU A 323 -6.52 -5.42 16.90
CA GLU A 323 -5.99 -5.90 18.18
C GLU A 323 -5.08 -4.85 18.81
N GLN A 324 -4.23 -4.17 18.02
CA GLN A 324 -3.42 -3.05 18.52
C GLN A 324 -4.28 -1.92 19.08
N ALA A 325 -5.35 -1.54 18.38
CA ALA A 325 -6.30 -0.53 18.87
C ALA A 325 -6.96 -0.93 20.20
N LYS A 326 -7.17 -2.23 20.44
CA LYS A 326 -7.73 -2.76 21.68
C LYS A 326 -6.70 -2.78 22.81
N ILE A 327 -5.48 -3.25 22.56
CA ILE A 327 -4.37 -3.22 23.54
C ILE A 327 -4.17 -1.80 24.06
N MET A 328 -4.11 -0.85 23.14
CA MET A 328 -3.90 0.56 23.43
C MET A 328 -5.06 1.18 24.22
N LYS A 329 -6.30 0.72 24.00
CA LYS A 329 -7.47 1.15 24.80
C LYS A 329 -7.39 0.65 26.24
N GLU A 330 -6.96 -0.59 26.46
CA GLU A 330 -6.77 -1.14 27.81
C GLU A 330 -5.59 -0.44 28.51
N TYR A 331 -4.49 -0.18 27.80
CA TYR A 331 -3.35 0.58 28.32
C TYR A 331 -3.76 1.98 28.83
N LYS A 332 -4.49 2.75 28.02
CA LYS A 332 -5.03 4.07 28.40
C LYS A 332 -5.96 4.00 29.62
N LYS A 333 -6.71 2.91 29.75
CA LYS A 333 -7.57 2.68 30.90
C LYS A 333 -6.75 2.41 32.17
N THR A 334 -5.70 1.59 32.10
CA THR A 334 -4.81 1.31 33.23
C THR A 334 -4.10 2.55 33.74
N ILE A 335 -3.59 3.41 32.86
CA ILE A 335 -2.97 4.70 33.26
C ILE A 335 -3.98 5.58 34.00
N ARG A 336 -5.22 5.66 33.49
CA ARG A 336 -6.28 6.45 34.14
C ARG A 336 -6.62 5.91 35.53
N GLU A 337 -6.70 4.58 35.68
CA GLU A 337 -6.98 3.96 36.98
C GLU A 337 -5.85 4.18 37.99
N GLN A 338 -4.58 4.17 37.55
CA GLN A 338 -3.43 4.49 38.40
C GLN A 338 -3.43 5.95 38.86
N ALA A 339 -3.71 6.90 37.95
CA ALA A 339 -3.74 8.33 38.29
C ALA A 339 -4.83 8.69 39.32
N VAL A 340 -5.96 7.98 39.32
CA VAL A 340 -7.05 8.19 40.30
C VAL A 340 -6.67 7.60 41.66
N SER A 341 -5.94 6.49 41.69
CA SER A 341 -5.50 5.85 42.95
C SER A 341 -4.56 6.73 43.76
N ASP A 342 -3.71 7.53 43.12
CA ASP A 342 -2.73 8.39 43.80
C ASP A 342 -3.36 9.65 44.42
N GLN A 343 -4.63 9.94 44.12
CA GLN A 343 -5.32 11.16 44.56
C GLN A 343 -6.19 10.95 45.83
N GLU A 344 -6.50 9.71 46.21
CA GLU A 344 -7.33 9.42 47.40
C GLU A 344 -6.54 9.33 48.73
N ASP A 345 -5.21 9.24 48.70
CA ASP A 345 -4.37 9.13 49.91
C ASP A 345 -3.63 10.44 50.27
N SER A 346 -3.98 11.58 49.67
CA SER A 346 -3.49 12.88 50.15
C SER A 346 -4.07 13.14 51.54
N PRO A 347 -3.27 13.08 52.62
CA PRO A 347 -3.78 13.17 53.99
C PRO A 347 -4.52 14.48 54.15
N GLU A 348 -5.77 14.36 54.59
CA GLU A 348 -6.62 15.42 55.09
C GLU A 348 -5.79 16.31 56.01
N ALA A 349 -5.32 17.44 55.48
CA ALA A 349 -4.65 18.46 56.24
C ALA A 349 -5.70 19.03 57.18
N GLY A 350 -5.73 18.48 58.40
CA GLY A 350 -6.52 19.00 59.48
C GLY A 350 -6.10 20.43 59.77
N ASP A 351 -6.97 21.37 59.45
CA ASP A 351 -6.96 22.70 60.06
C ASP A 351 -8.28 22.91 60.79
N GLU A 352 -8.27 22.49 62.05
CA GLU A 352 -9.00 23.19 63.10
C GLU A 352 -8.45 24.62 63.18
N GLN A 353 -9.11 25.59 62.56
CA GLN A 353 -9.09 26.97 63.07
C GLN A 353 -10.31 27.79 62.66
N ASP A 354 -11.31 27.67 63.53
CA ASP A 354 -12.12 28.76 64.09
C ASP A 354 -11.64 30.19 63.75
N ALA A 355 -12.42 30.92 62.96
CA ALA A 355 -12.52 32.37 63.06
C ALA A 355 -13.84 32.87 62.48
N THR A 356 -14.66 33.35 63.40
CA THR A 356 -15.97 33.97 63.28
C THR A 356 -15.94 35.44 62.78
N VAL A 357 -17.06 35.86 62.18
CA VAL A 357 -17.69 37.22 62.19
C VAL A 357 -17.44 38.22 61.04
N ALA A 358 -18.57 38.83 60.65
CA ALA A 358 -18.87 40.11 59.98
C ALA A 358 -19.06 40.02 58.46
N ASP A 359 -20.28 39.95 57.91
CA ASP A 359 -21.38 40.95 57.97
C ASP A 359 -20.94 42.31 57.39
N ASP A 360 -21.13 42.50 56.08
CA ASP A 360 -21.56 43.80 55.58
C ASP A 360 -22.29 43.69 54.24
N GLN A 361 -23.37 44.45 54.18
CA GLN A 361 -24.34 44.54 53.10
C GLN A 361 -23.77 45.43 52.00
N ASN A 362 -24.01 45.11 50.71
CA ASN A 362 -24.34 46.20 49.79
C ASN A 362 -25.24 45.76 48.64
N ALA A 363 -26.27 46.56 48.47
CA ALA A 363 -27.44 46.42 47.64
C ALA A 363 -27.19 46.73 46.15
N THR A 364 -28.11 46.21 45.32
CA THR A 364 -28.75 46.82 44.14
C THR A 364 -27.90 47.33 42.97
N ALA A 365 -28.12 46.73 41.79
CA ALA A 365 -28.65 47.48 40.64
C ALA A 365 -29.30 46.54 39.62
N ASP A 366 -30.59 46.79 39.39
CA ASP A 366 -31.41 46.34 38.26
C ASP A 366 -30.77 46.67 36.91
N GLY A 367 -30.97 45.80 35.92
CA GLY A 367 -30.51 46.00 34.55
C GLY A 367 -31.13 45.02 33.56
N GLN A 368 -32.46 44.98 33.54
CA GLN A 368 -33.28 44.31 32.53
C GLN A 368 -32.92 44.79 31.11
N SER A 369 -32.45 43.89 30.24
CA SER A 369 -32.46 44.10 28.79
C SER A 369 -32.77 42.80 28.07
N THR A 370 -34.05 42.64 27.77
CA THR A 370 -34.60 41.72 26.78
C THR A 370 -34.36 42.29 25.39
N SER A 371 -33.64 41.58 24.52
CA SER A 371 -33.71 41.79 23.08
C SER A 371 -33.22 40.57 22.32
N ASP A 372 -34.20 39.93 21.69
CA ASP A 372 -34.16 39.34 20.35
C ASP A 372 -33.27 38.13 20.09
N GLU A 373 -33.82 37.01 20.53
CA GLU A 373 -33.85 35.74 19.81
C GLU A 373 -34.11 35.96 18.31
N THR A 374 -33.05 35.93 17.50
CA THR A 374 -33.18 35.76 16.04
C THR A 374 -33.00 34.28 15.74
N THR A 375 -34.13 33.60 15.65
CA THR A 375 -34.26 32.26 15.06
C THR A 375 -33.85 32.37 13.60
N VAL A 376 -32.65 31.88 13.26
CA VAL A 376 -32.28 31.67 11.87
C VAL A 376 -32.92 30.37 11.44
N ASP A 377 -34.00 30.49 10.67
CA ASP A 377 -34.63 29.39 9.96
C ASP A 377 -33.58 28.65 9.13
N ALA A 378 -33.19 27.46 9.60
CA ALA A 378 -32.52 26.48 8.78
C ALA A 378 -33.53 26.01 7.72
N GLN A 379 -33.50 26.66 6.56
CA GLN A 379 -34.14 26.13 5.36
C GLN A 379 -33.59 24.73 5.12
N SER A 380 -34.48 23.76 5.32
CA SER A 380 -34.40 22.42 4.73
C SER A 380 -34.15 22.56 3.24
N VAL A 381 -32.90 22.43 2.83
CA VAL A 381 -32.55 22.10 1.46
C VAL A 381 -32.99 20.66 1.28
N GLN A 382 -34.18 20.49 0.71
CA GLN A 382 -34.60 19.22 0.14
C GLN A 382 -33.61 18.86 -0.96
N ASN A 383 -32.68 17.96 -0.61
CA ASN A 383 -31.85 17.29 -1.58
C ASN A 383 -32.79 16.50 -2.50
N THR A 384 -33.08 17.06 -3.66
CA THR A 384 -33.87 16.41 -4.70
C THR A 384 -33.03 15.27 -5.23
N VAL A 385 -33.32 14.06 -4.75
CA VAL A 385 -32.89 12.82 -5.39
C VAL A 385 -33.54 12.82 -6.78
N ILE A 386 -32.75 13.16 -7.80
CA ILE A 386 -33.12 12.87 -9.18
C ILE A 386 -33.02 11.35 -9.32
N ASN A 387 -34.16 10.70 -9.12
CA ASN A 387 -34.40 9.32 -9.47
C ASN A 387 -34.25 9.20 -10.99
N THR A 388 -33.09 8.80 -11.49
CA THR A 388 -32.97 8.27 -12.85
C THR A 388 -33.71 6.94 -12.91
N PRO A 389 -34.76 6.79 -13.75
CA PRO A 389 -35.42 5.51 -13.92
C PRO A 389 -34.45 4.58 -14.64
N SER A 390 -33.88 3.62 -13.91
CA SER A 390 -33.20 2.48 -14.52
C SER A 390 -34.25 1.68 -15.29
N ASN A 391 -34.12 1.77 -16.61
CA ASN A 391 -34.95 1.13 -17.61
C ASN A 391 -34.76 -0.38 -17.50
N ASN A 392 -35.72 -1.05 -16.86
CA ASN A 392 -35.76 -2.50 -16.77
C ASN A 392 -36.10 -3.06 -18.16
N GLY A 393 -35.05 -3.37 -18.93
CA GLY A 393 -35.12 -4.01 -20.24
C GLY A 393 -35.66 -5.43 -20.13
N HIS A 394 -36.97 -5.54 -20.12
CA HIS A 394 -37.74 -6.76 -20.31
C HIS A 394 -37.48 -7.35 -21.70
N ASN A 395 -36.51 -8.27 -21.83
CA ASN A 395 -36.32 -8.99 -23.07
C ASN A 395 -37.11 -10.31 -23.09
N GLY A 396 -38.32 -10.19 -23.64
CA GLY A 396 -38.94 -11.12 -24.60
C GLY A 396 -38.72 -12.63 -24.43
N LYS A 397 -39.73 -13.29 -23.86
CA LYS A 397 -40.11 -14.66 -24.25
C LYS A 397 -40.39 -14.73 -25.75
N GLY A 398 -39.53 -15.41 -26.50
CA GLY A 398 -39.83 -15.92 -27.83
C GLY A 398 -40.51 -17.29 -27.75
N GLU A 399 -41.83 -17.31 -27.56
CA GLU A 399 -42.65 -18.46 -27.97
C GLU A 399 -42.83 -18.42 -29.50
N GLY A 400 -42.28 -19.40 -30.19
CA GLY A 400 -42.50 -19.62 -31.62
C GLY A 400 -42.73 -21.11 -31.89
N LYS A 401 -43.99 -21.55 -31.80
CA LYS A 401 -44.46 -22.83 -32.34
C LYS A 401 -44.44 -22.80 -33.86
N ARG A 402 -43.81 -23.79 -34.51
CA ARG A 402 -44.47 -24.79 -35.40
C ARG A 402 -43.46 -25.68 -36.08
#